data_AF-A0A8T5Q5V9-F1
#
_entry.id   AF-A0A8T5Q5V9-F1
#
_cell.length_a   1.000
_cell.length_b   1.000
_cell.length_c   1.000
_cell.angle_alpha   90.00
_cell.angle_beta   90.00
_cell.angle_gamma   90.00
#
_symmetry.space_group_name_H-M   'P 1'
#
loop_
_entity.id
_entity.type
_entity.pdbx_description
1 polymer ?
#
loop_
_entity_poly.entity_id
_entity_poly.type
_entity_poly.pdbx_seq_one_letter_code
_entity_poly.pdbx_strand_id
1 'polypeptide(L)'
;MELETLLTGSKWEIIELLAKESLSPIEIAKRLKTTIANVSMQLRLLQTAGLVKKEKTGSAGAGKPRTLFSLSDNYGFIIVFSKKFAKKKLLKLKKEQTEQLKRWLRED
;
A
#
# COMPACT_ATOMS: atom_id res chain seq x y z
N MET A 1 -8.79 -9.51 10.65
CA MET A 1 -9.30 -8.51 9.70
C MET A 1 -9.34 -9.15 8.33
N GLU A 2 -10.45 -9.02 7.60
CA GLU A 2 -10.49 -9.47 6.21
C GLU A 2 -9.67 -8.52 5.34
N LEU A 3 -8.81 -9.07 4.46
CA LEU A 3 -7.92 -8.29 3.59
C LEU A 3 -8.65 -7.25 2.73
N GLU A 4 -9.91 -7.51 2.38
CA GLU A 4 -10.78 -6.58 1.65
C GLU A 4 -10.99 -5.27 2.39
N THR A 5 -11.09 -5.33 3.71
CA THR A 5 -11.22 -4.11 4.53
C THR A 5 -9.97 -3.24 4.48
N LEU A 6 -8.81 -3.80 4.12
CA LEU A 6 -7.53 -3.09 3.99
C LEU A 6 -7.34 -2.41 2.63
N LEU A 7 -8.10 -2.82 1.61
CA LEU A 7 -8.00 -2.32 0.24
C LEU A 7 -9.13 -1.34 -0.12
N THR A 8 -9.62 -0.58 0.86
CA THR A 8 -10.72 0.38 0.69
C THR A 8 -10.50 1.68 1.45
N GLY A 9 -11.16 2.75 0.98
CA GLY A 9 -11.14 4.09 1.58
C GLY A 9 -9.72 4.64 1.78
N SER A 10 -9.48 5.30 2.90
CA SER A 10 -8.19 5.97 3.16
C SER A 10 -6.98 5.02 3.19
N LYS A 11 -7.18 3.71 3.40
CA LYS A 11 -6.05 2.75 3.32
C LYS A 11 -5.62 2.54 1.88
N TRP A 12 -6.57 2.47 0.95
CA TRP A 12 -6.28 2.39 -0.48
C TRP A 12 -5.57 3.65 -0.96
N GLU A 13 -6.08 4.83 -0.61
CA GLU A 13 -5.46 6.11 -0.97
C GLU A 13 -4.00 6.21 -0.49
N ILE A 14 -3.71 5.72 0.73
CA ILE A 14 -2.34 5.63 1.24
C ILE A 14 -1.49 4.66 0.42
N ILE A 15 -2.00 3.47 0.08
CA ILE A 15 -1.30 2.50 -0.76
C ILE A 15 -0.97 3.11 -2.13
N GLU A 16 -1.90 3.84 -2.75
CA GLU A 16 -1.69 4.51 -4.04
C GLU A 16 -0.57 5.56 -3.99
N LEU A 17 -0.49 6.31 -2.89
CA LEU A 17 0.62 7.25 -2.68
C LEU A 17 1.96 6.51 -2.50
N LEU A 18 1.97 5.46 -1.67
CA LEU A 18 3.17 4.69 -1.36
C LEU A 18 3.67 3.82 -2.53
N ALA A 19 2.79 3.50 -3.49
CA ALA A 19 3.15 2.83 -4.73
C ALA A 19 4.01 3.71 -5.66
N LYS A 20 3.93 5.04 -5.49
CA LYS A 20 4.67 6.01 -6.32
C LYS A 20 6.02 6.36 -5.71
N GLU A 21 6.07 6.54 -4.40
CA GLU A 21 7.28 6.94 -3.68
C GLU A 21 7.18 6.64 -2.18
N SER A 22 8.33 6.61 -1.50
CA SER A 22 8.38 6.50 -0.04
C SER A 22 7.99 7.83 0.62
N LEU A 23 7.04 7.82 1.56
CA LEU A 23 6.52 9.05 2.19
C LEU A 23 6.49 8.96 3.71
N SER A 24 6.61 10.12 4.36
CA SER A 24 6.37 10.27 5.79
C SER A 24 4.87 10.44 6.11
N PRO A 25 4.45 10.18 7.36
CA PRO A 25 3.07 10.42 7.78
C PRO A 25 2.59 11.87 7.55
N ILE A 26 3.50 12.84 7.65
CA ILE A 26 3.19 14.28 7.47
C ILE A 26 2.88 14.56 6.00
N GLU A 27 3.68 14.01 5.08
CA GLU A 27 3.47 14.19 3.64
C GLU A 27 2.18 13.53 3.17
N ILE A 28 1.91 12.31 3.65
CA ILE A 28 0.66 11.60 3.36
C ILE A 28 -0.54 12.39 3.88
N ALA A 29 -0.49 12.87 5.13
CA ALA A 29 -1.57 13.67 5.72
C ALA A 29 -1.85 14.96 4.94
N LYS A 30 -0.79 15.63 4.47
CA LYS A 30 -0.90 16.83 3.62
C LYS A 30 -1.58 16.52 2.28
N ARG A 31 -1.19 15.42 1.62
CA ARG A 31 -1.75 15.04 0.31
C ARG A 31 -3.21 14.58 0.40
N LEU A 32 -3.56 13.82 1.44
CA LEU A 32 -4.92 13.32 1.66
C LEU A 32 -5.82 14.29 2.42
N LYS A 33 -5.33 15.51 2.76
CA LYS A 33 -6.05 16.53 3.52
C LYS A 33 -6.70 15.96 4.80
N THR A 34 -5.92 15.19 5.56
CA THR A 34 -6.37 14.52 6.79
C THR A 34 -5.35 14.74 7.92
N THR A 35 -5.63 14.21 9.11
CA THR A 35 -4.73 14.37 10.26
C THR A 35 -3.59 13.35 10.25
N ILE A 36 -2.42 13.73 10.79
CA ILE A 36 -1.29 12.81 10.98
C ILE A 36 -1.69 11.62 11.88
N ALA A 37 -2.57 11.86 12.86
CA ALA A 37 -3.09 10.81 13.75
C ALA A 37 -3.87 9.74 12.96
N ASN A 38 -4.77 10.15 12.06
CA ASN A 38 -5.51 9.23 11.20
C ASN A 38 -4.54 8.45 10.29
N VAL A 39 -3.62 9.12 9.61
CA VAL A 39 -2.61 8.47 8.76
C VAL A 39 -1.78 7.47 9.54
N SER A 40 -1.31 7.83 10.74
CA SER A 40 -0.48 6.96 11.58
C SER A 40 -1.25 5.70 12.01
N MET A 41 -2.54 5.84 12.32
CA MET A 41 -3.42 4.70 12.62
C MET A 41 -3.55 3.77 11.40
N GLN A 42 -3.83 4.31 10.21
CA GLN A 42 -3.97 3.51 9.00
C GLN A 42 -2.65 2.82 8.60
N LEU A 43 -1.52 3.54 8.67
CA LEU A 43 -0.20 2.98 8.42
C LEU A 43 0.11 1.82 9.38
N ARG A 44 -0.23 1.95 10.67
CA ARG A 44 -0.06 0.85 11.64
C ARG A 44 -0.85 -0.39 11.22
N LEU A 45 -2.10 -0.23 10.79
CA LEU A 45 -2.93 -1.35 10.32
C LEU A 45 -2.31 -2.02 9.07
N LEU A 46 -1.87 -1.22 8.10
CA LEU A 46 -1.21 -1.71 6.89
C LEU A 46 0.13 -2.40 7.19
N GLN A 47 0.88 -1.92 8.18
CA GLN A 47 2.11 -2.54 8.64
C GLN A 47 1.87 -3.89 9.31
N THR A 48 0.87 -3.96 10.20
CA THR A 48 0.48 -5.22 10.85
C THR A 48 0.02 -6.25 9.82
N ALA A 49 -0.61 -5.80 8.73
CA ALA A 49 -0.98 -6.65 7.59
C ALA A 49 0.20 -7.02 6.68
N GLY A 50 1.40 -6.46 6.92
CA GLY A 50 2.59 -6.71 6.13
C GLY A 50 2.58 -6.10 4.73
N LEU A 51 1.70 -5.12 4.45
CA LEU A 51 1.56 -4.45 3.14
C LEU A 51 2.49 -3.25 2.97
N VAL A 52 2.87 -2.62 4.08
CA VAL A 52 3.80 -1.48 4.09
C VAL A 52 4.90 -1.73 5.11
N LYS A 53 6.08 -1.21 4.82
CA LYS A 53 7.24 -1.23 5.73
C LYS A 53 7.59 0.18 6.18
N LYS A 54 8.26 0.26 7.32
CA LYS A 54 8.75 1.50 7.93
C LYS A 54 10.26 1.47 7.93
N GLU A 55 10.86 2.54 7.40
CA GLU A 55 12.30 2.73 7.38
C GLU A 55 12.66 3.99 8.18
N LYS A 56 13.59 3.85 9.12
CA LYS A 56 14.16 5.01 9.82
C LYS A 56 15.17 5.64 8.87
N THR A 57 14.88 6.85 8.43
CA THR A 57 15.90 7.73 7.85
C THR A 57 16.87 8.05 8.99
N GLY A 58 18.18 7.80 8.80
CA GLY A 58 19.19 7.86 9.86
C GLY A 58 19.33 9.24 10.53
N SER A 59 20.48 9.90 10.37
CA SER A 59 20.72 11.26 10.86
C SER A 59 19.88 12.27 10.07
N ALA A 60 18.58 12.34 10.38
CA ALA A 60 17.69 13.36 9.88
C ALA A 60 18.07 14.70 10.53
N GLY A 61 18.70 15.59 9.75
CA GLY A 61 18.87 16.99 10.13
C GLY A 61 17.53 17.66 10.47
N ALA A 62 17.58 18.79 11.16
CA ALA A 62 16.39 19.53 11.59
C ALA A 62 15.41 19.72 10.42
N GLY A 63 14.14 19.31 10.61
CA GLY A 63 13.08 19.43 9.61
C GLY A 63 12.92 18.25 8.64
N LYS A 64 13.85 17.29 8.58
CA LYS A 64 13.67 16.08 7.75
C LYS A 64 12.81 15.02 8.45
N PRO A 65 11.93 14.30 7.73
CA PRO A 65 11.16 13.21 8.33
C PRO A 65 12.09 12.15 8.90
N ARG A 66 11.85 11.75 10.15
CA ARG A 66 12.60 10.69 10.86
C ARG A 66 12.17 9.28 10.47
N THR A 67 11.16 9.17 9.62
CA THR A 67 10.55 7.91 9.23
C THR A 67 9.88 8.05 7.88
N LEU A 68 10.18 7.12 6.98
CA LEU A 68 9.49 6.94 5.72
C LEU A 68 8.77 5.58 5.71
N PHE A 69 7.69 5.53 4.96
CA PHE A 69 6.93 4.33 4.68
C PHE A 69 6.96 4.05 3.18
N SER A 70 6.91 2.78 2.81
CA SER A 70 6.82 2.31 1.44
C SER A 70 6.10 0.96 1.40
N LEU A 71 5.69 0.51 0.21
CA LEU A 71 5.19 -0.86 0.06
C LEU A 71 6.26 -1.86 0.50
N SER A 72 5.86 -2.89 1.21
CA SER A 72 6.78 -3.95 1.66
C SER A 72 7.24 -4.83 0.49
N ASP A 73 6.40 -5.01 -0.52
CA ASP A 73 6.66 -5.78 -1.73
C ASP A 73 5.61 -5.49 -2.83
N ASN A 74 5.67 -6.22 -3.95
CA ASN A 74 4.64 -6.21 -4.97
C ASN A 74 3.51 -7.17 -4.57
N TYR A 75 2.27 -6.68 -4.58
CA TYR A 75 1.09 -7.47 -4.26
C TYR A 75 0.03 -7.35 -5.34
N GLY A 76 -0.73 -8.43 -5.52
CA GLY A 76 -1.92 -8.46 -6.35
C GLY A 76 -3.07 -9.04 -5.54
N PHE A 77 -4.18 -8.30 -5.46
CA PHE A 77 -5.45 -8.84 -4.98
C PHE A 77 -6.24 -9.34 -6.18
N ILE A 78 -6.32 -10.67 -6.32
CA ILE A 78 -6.97 -11.30 -7.46
C ILE A 78 -8.29 -11.89 -6.99
N ILE A 79 -9.37 -11.46 -7.64
CA ILE A 79 -10.68 -12.09 -7.58
C ILE A 79 -10.91 -12.76 -8.93
N VAL A 80 -11.18 -14.07 -8.91
CA VAL A 80 -11.53 -14.83 -10.12
C VAL A 80 -12.87 -15.50 -9.89
N PHE A 81 -13.76 -15.37 -10.85
CA PHE A 81 -15.03 -16.06 -10.90
C PHE A 81 -15.27 -16.60 -12.31
N SER A 82 -15.59 -17.89 -12.41
CA SER A 82 -15.93 -18.59 -13.65
C SER A 82 -16.74 -19.86 -13.33
N LYS A 83 -17.17 -20.59 -14.37
CA LYS A 83 -17.88 -21.87 -14.17
C LYS A 83 -17.04 -22.81 -13.31
N LYS A 84 -17.57 -23.20 -12.14
CA LYS A 84 -16.95 -24.10 -11.15
C LYS A 84 -15.69 -23.55 -10.45
N PHE A 85 -15.40 -22.25 -10.54
CA PHE A 85 -14.26 -21.65 -9.86
C PHE A 85 -14.59 -20.24 -9.35
N ALA A 86 -14.48 -20.03 -8.05
CA ALA A 86 -14.59 -18.71 -7.44
C ALA A 86 -13.56 -18.61 -6.31
N LYS A 87 -12.57 -17.74 -6.45
CA LYS A 87 -11.54 -17.52 -5.44
C LYS A 87 -11.14 -16.06 -5.37
N LYS A 88 -10.87 -15.61 -4.14
CA LYS A 88 -10.23 -14.33 -3.82
C LYS A 88 -8.93 -14.60 -3.09
N LYS A 89 -7.85 -13.94 -3.47
CA LYS A 89 -6.55 -14.11 -2.80
C LYS A 89 -5.66 -12.88 -2.97
N LEU A 90 -4.99 -12.50 -1.89
CA LEU A 90 -3.83 -11.63 -1.94
C LEU A 90 -2.58 -12.47 -2.22
N LEU A 91 -1.84 -12.12 -3.26
CA LEU A 91 -0.63 -12.79 -3.67
C LEU A 91 0.52 -11.80 -3.64
N LYS A 92 1.67 -12.24 -3.15
CA LYS A 92 2.94 -11.57 -3.41
C LYS A 92 3.36 -11.90 -4.85
N LEU A 93 3.63 -10.87 -5.64
CA LEU A 93 3.90 -11.00 -7.06
C LEU A 93 5.40 -10.94 -7.33
N LYS A 94 5.87 -11.80 -8.24
CA LYS A 94 7.18 -11.63 -8.87
C LYS A 94 7.14 -10.46 -9.86
N LYS A 95 8.32 -9.98 -10.26
CA LYS A 95 8.43 -8.87 -11.22
C LYS A 95 7.71 -9.18 -12.53
N GLU A 96 7.89 -10.39 -13.07
CA GLU A 96 7.26 -10.83 -14.32
C GLU A 96 5.73 -10.85 -14.21
N GLN A 97 5.21 -11.39 -13.10
CA GLN A 97 3.78 -11.46 -12.82
C GLN A 97 3.16 -10.07 -12.65
N THR A 98 3.90 -9.16 -12.02
CA THR A 98 3.50 -7.76 -11.84
C THR A 98 3.36 -7.06 -13.18
N GLU A 99 4.34 -7.21 -14.07
CA GLU A 99 4.29 -6.62 -15.41
C GLU A 99 3.20 -7.25 -16.28
N GLN A 100 2.96 -8.56 -16.16
CA GLN A 100 1.85 -9.22 -16.86
C GLN A 100 0.49 -8.67 -16.40
N LEU A 101 0.26 -8.56 -15.09
CA LEU A 101 -1.00 -8.00 -14.56
C LEU A 101 -1.18 -6.54 -14.94
N LYS A 102 -0.11 -5.74 -14.97
CA LYS A 102 -0.17 -4.36 -15.46
C LYS A 102 -0.59 -4.27 -16.93
N ARG A 103 -0.18 -5.22 -17.77
CA ARG A 103 -0.63 -5.28 -19.17
C ARG A 103 -2.12 -5.59 -19.23
N TRP A 104 -2.59 -6.63 -18.55
CA TRP A 104 -4.01 -6.97 -18.49
C TRP A 104 -4.89 -5.82 -17.98
N LEU A 105 -4.38 -5.00 -17.04
CA LEU A 105 -5.11 -3.84 -16.52
C LEU A 105 -5.04 -2.59 -17.42
N ARG A 106 -4.20 -2.61 -18.47
CA ARG A 106 -4.08 -1.53 -19.47
C ARG A 106 -4.68 -1.89 -20.81
N GLU A 107 -4.90 -3.18 -21.05
CA GLU A 107 -5.60 -3.71 -22.21
C GLU A 107 -7.10 -3.45 -21.98
N ASP A 108 -7.64 -2.44 -22.68
CA ASP A 108 -9.07 -2.26 -22.92
C ASP A 108 -9.54 -3.19 -24.05
#